data_AF-A0A1D6MPH7-F1
#
_entry.id   AF-A0A1D6MPH7-F1
#
_cell.length_a   1.000
_cell.length_b   1.000
_cell.length_c   1.000
_cell.angle_alpha   90.00
_cell.angle_beta   90.00
_cell.angle_gamma   90.00
#
_symmetry.space_group_name_H-M   'P 1'
#
loop_
_entity.id
_entity.type
_entity.pdbx_description
1 polymer ?
#
loop_
_entity_poly.entity_id
_entity_poly.type
_entity_poly.pdbx_seq_one_letter_code
_entity_poly.pdbx_strand_id
1 'polypeptide(L)'
;MLLRRMRWMSEGDGRWELDAETPVTMEGTARPVPGDPLPLGLSRGYRITRPKQLDFFHRFMASPLVPTFSAMRDGLSVNHAHIFYMTDNWSSTILEKINVKKLVSVVKEKLANRQEEASWTKDLKNHLHDVMSLGVGTEILITPDTTLLLELFDIKKGNRGKAIFHHELPHHNITFQASWPGLFVDKKGTYWDVPLSLSADLASVGSSSGLSYHLLLQQNSGEPKCFGGDETDDVPTALLPGLCAKVAISMKKSIDAW
;
A
#
# COMPACT_ATOMS: atom_id res chain seq x y z
N MET A 1 -3.69 26.82 -5.79
CA MET A 1 -3.38 25.88 -6.89
C MET A 1 -4.53 24.87 -6.98
N LEU A 2 -5.42 25.01 -7.95
CA LEU A 2 -6.58 24.12 -8.10
C LEU A 2 -6.08 22.73 -8.52
N LEU A 3 -6.27 21.73 -7.66
CA LEU A 3 -6.08 20.32 -7.98
C LEU A 3 -6.99 19.96 -9.16
N ARG A 4 -6.43 20.03 -10.38
CA ARG A 4 -7.08 19.50 -11.58
C ARG A 4 -7.19 17.99 -11.39
N ARG A 5 -8.37 17.54 -10.95
CA ARG A 5 -8.75 16.12 -10.86
C ARG A 5 -8.44 15.47 -12.22
N MET A 6 -7.40 14.64 -12.27
CA MET A 6 -7.04 13.86 -13.46
C MET A 6 -8.20 12.89 -13.73
N ARG A 7 -8.98 13.13 -14.79
CA ARG A 7 -10.27 12.42 -15.07
C ARG A 7 -10.11 11.00 -15.64
N TRP A 8 -8.95 10.39 -15.51
CA TRP A 8 -8.79 8.93 -15.65
C TRP A 8 -9.50 8.17 -14.51
N MET A 9 -9.90 8.90 -13.47
CA MET A 9 -10.51 8.43 -12.22
C MET A 9 -12.06 8.45 -12.20
N SER A 10 -12.80 8.30 -13.32
CA SER A 10 -14.29 8.38 -13.32
C SER A 10 -15.01 7.08 -12.85
N GLU A 11 -16.25 6.72 -13.25
CA GLU A 11 -17.02 5.48 -12.91
C GLU A 11 -17.53 4.70 -14.20
N GLY A 12 -17.48 3.35 -14.30
CA GLY A 12 -17.52 2.53 -15.57
C GLY A 12 -16.32 1.62 -15.99
N ASP A 13 -16.51 0.75 -17.01
CA ASP A 13 -15.54 -0.20 -17.60
C ASP A 13 -14.55 0.49 -18.57
N GLY A 14 -13.24 0.25 -18.44
CA GLY A 14 -12.20 0.89 -19.28
C GLY A 14 -11.29 1.87 -18.55
N ARG A 15 -10.99 1.61 -17.28
CA ARG A 15 -10.24 2.51 -16.40
C ARG A 15 -8.77 2.21 -16.26
N TRP A 16 -8.03 3.26 -15.91
CA TRP A 16 -6.81 3.08 -15.15
C TRP A 16 -7.14 2.55 -13.75
N GLU A 17 -6.78 1.30 -13.53
CA GLU A 17 -6.83 0.63 -12.24
C GLU A 17 -5.92 1.37 -11.24
N LEU A 18 -6.52 1.93 -10.20
CA LEU A 18 -5.79 2.48 -9.06
C LEU A 18 -5.68 1.40 -8.01
N ASP A 19 -4.58 1.41 -7.26
CA ASP A 19 -4.46 0.62 -6.03
C ASP A 19 -5.71 0.84 -5.17
N ALA A 20 -6.18 -0.18 -4.46
CA ALA A 20 -7.18 -0.10 -3.41
C ALA A 20 -6.48 0.17 -2.08
N GLU A 21 -7.12 0.94 -1.21
CA GLU A 21 -6.72 1.00 0.18
C GLU A 21 -7.10 -0.30 0.88
N THR A 22 -6.22 -0.82 1.72
CA THR A 22 -6.52 -1.99 2.54
C THR A 22 -5.87 -1.92 3.92
N PRO A 23 -6.61 -2.25 4.99
CA PRO A 23 -6.06 -2.36 6.35
C PRO A 23 -5.38 -3.73 6.60
N VAL A 24 -5.40 -4.61 5.59
CA VAL A 24 -5.00 -6.01 5.70
C VAL A 24 -3.48 -6.16 5.91
N THR A 25 -2.67 -5.34 5.24
CA THR A 25 -1.21 -5.28 5.42
C THR A 25 -0.77 -3.92 5.97
N MET A 26 0.47 -3.84 6.48
CA MET A 26 1.05 -2.57 6.93
C MET A 26 1.26 -1.57 5.79
N GLU A 27 1.37 -2.03 4.55
CA GLU A 27 1.52 -1.19 3.36
C GLU A 27 0.30 -0.29 3.14
N GLY A 28 -0.88 -0.70 3.60
CA GLY A 28 -2.10 0.11 3.46
C GLY A 28 -2.71 0.08 2.05
N THR A 29 -2.12 -0.63 1.09
CA THR A 29 -2.55 -0.66 -0.31
C THR A 29 -2.52 -2.08 -0.89
N ALA A 30 -3.45 -2.38 -1.80
CA ALA A 30 -3.50 -3.59 -2.61
C ALA A 30 -3.77 -3.24 -4.07
N ARG A 31 -3.13 -3.90 -5.02
CA ARG A 31 -3.39 -3.70 -6.44
C ARG A 31 -4.63 -4.47 -6.90
N PRO A 32 -5.52 -3.91 -7.72
CA PRO A 32 -6.54 -4.73 -8.38
C PRO A 32 -5.90 -5.80 -9.26
N VAL A 33 -6.53 -6.96 -9.36
CA VAL A 33 -6.21 -7.95 -10.38
C VAL A 33 -6.46 -7.35 -11.76
N PRO A 34 -5.50 -7.45 -12.70
CA PRO A 34 -5.70 -6.93 -14.05
C PRO A 34 -6.97 -7.43 -14.73
N GLY A 35 -7.79 -6.48 -15.20
CA GLY A 35 -9.03 -6.78 -15.90
C GLY A 35 -10.24 -7.04 -15.00
N ASP A 36 -10.05 -7.06 -13.68
CA ASP A 36 -11.14 -7.14 -12.71
C ASP A 36 -11.42 -5.75 -12.11
N PRO A 37 -12.69 -5.29 -12.10
CA PRO A 37 -13.04 -4.06 -11.41
C PRO A 37 -12.86 -4.24 -9.89
N LEU A 38 -12.45 -3.16 -9.22
CA LEU A 38 -12.39 -3.15 -7.76
C LEU A 38 -13.78 -3.45 -7.17
N PRO A 39 -13.87 -4.32 -6.15
CA PRO A 39 -15.14 -4.64 -5.52
C PRO A 39 -15.77 -3.39 -4.89
N LEU A 40 -17.11 -3.36 -4.92
CA LEU A 40 -17.89 -2.28 -4.32
C LEU A 40 -17.56 -2.16 -2.82
N GLY A 41 -17.19 -0.96 -2.38
CA GLY A 41 -16.91 -0.66 -0.98
C GLY A 41 -15.42 -0.54 -0.62
N LEU A 42 -14.47 -0.81 -1.53
CA LEU A 42 -13.07 -0.45 -1.33
C LEU A 42 -12.82 1.02 -1.70
N SER A 43 -12.19 1.78 -0.79
CA SER A 43 -11.66 3.11 -1.11
C SER A 43 -10.47 2.98 -2.06
N ARG A 44 -10.38 3.90 -3.02
CA ARG A 44 -9.22 3.97 -3.91
C ARG A 44 -7.99 4.38 -3.09
N GLY A 45 -6.93 3.63 -3.30
CA GLY A 45 -5.60 3.86 -2.78
C GLY A 45 -5.10 5.25 -3.13
N TYR A 46 -4.50 5.85 -2.12
CA TYR A 46 -3.91 7.17 -2.16
C TYR A 46 -2.60 7.11 -2.97
N ARG A 47 -2.28 8.19 -3.70
CA ARG A 47 -0.93 8.37 -4.29
C ARG A 47 0.17 8.61 -3.24
N ILE A 48 -0.19 8.58 -1.96
CA ILE A 48 0.65 8.93 -0.83
C ILE A 48 0.92 7.65 -0.06
N THR A 49 2.17 7.40 0.32
CA THR A 49 2.58 6.21 1.07
C THR A 49 1.92 6.14 2.44
N ARG A 50 1.85 4.94 3.03
CA ARG A 50 1.24 4.76 4.34
C ARG A 50 1.89 5.60 5.44
N PRO A 51 3.24 5.72 5.53
CA PRO A 51 3.87 6.60 6.50
C PRO A 51 3.43 8.07 6.35
N LYS A 52 3.34 8.58 5.11
CA LYS A 52 2.91 9.96 4.84
C LYS A 52 1.44 10.20 5.17
N GLN A 53 0.57 9.21 4.97
CA GLN A 53 -0.83 9.29 5.42
C GLN A 53 -0.91 9.41 6.95
N LEU A 54 -0.16 8.56 7.66
CA LEU A 54 -0.13 8.56 9.12
C LEU A 54 0.45 9.86 9.67
N ASP A 55 1.54 10.37 9.07
CA ASP A 55 2.09 11.69 9.40
C ASP A 55 1.05 12.81 9.24
N PHE A 56 0.28 12.79 8.15
CA PHE A 56 -0.85 13.71 8.00
C PHE A 56 -1.84 13.57 9.15
N PHE A 57 -2.30 12.36 9.48
CA PHE A 57 -3.23 12.17 10.59
C PHE A 57 -2.66 12.61 11.95
N HIS A 58 -1.39 12.37 12.23
CA HIS A 58 -0.76 12.78 13.50
C HIS A 58 -0.75 14.31 13.68
N ARG A 59 -0.76 15.09 12.59
CA ARG A 59 -0.80 16.56 12.66
C ARG A 59 -2.19 17.09 13.06
N PHE A 60 -3.25 16.32 12.82
CA PHE A 60 -4.64 16.78 13.03
C PHE A 60 -5.36 16.04 14.16
N MET A 61 -4.92 14.82 14.51
CA MET A 61 -5.54 14.05 15.58
C MET A 61 -4.91 14.36 16.94
N ALA A 62 -5.74 14.45 17.97
CA ALA A 62 -5.30 14.62 19.35
C ALA A 62 -4.46 13.43 19.87
N SER A 63 -4.69 12.24 19.30
CA SER A 63 -3.89 11.05 19.55
C SER A 63 -3.07 10.72 18.30
N PRO A 64 -1.77 10.43 18.44
CA PRO A 64 -0.92 10.00 17.33
C PRO A 64 -1.20 8.55 16.91
N LEU A 65 -2.22 7.90 17.47
CA LEU A 65 -2.57 6.52 17.22
C LEU A 65 -3.75 6.44 16.25
N VAL A 66 -3.52 5.90 15.05
CA VAL A 66 -4.53 5.82 13.99
C VAL A 66 -5.20 4.45 13.99
N PRO A 67 -6.50 4.34 14.34
CA PRO A 67 -7.18 3.06 14.34
C PRO A 67 -7.44 2.57 12.91
N THR A 68 -7.25 1.27 12.69
CA THR A 68 -7.62 0.58 11.46
C THR A 68 -8.35 -0.71 11.77
N PHE A 69 -9.39 -1.00 10.98
CA PHE A 69 -10.20 -2.19 11.15
C PHE A 69 -10.11 -3.08 9.91
N SER A 70 -9.73 -4.34 10.11
CA SER A 70 -9.74 -5.37 9.07
C SER A 70 -10.77 -6.45 9.43
N ALA A 71 -11.89 -6.47 8.69
CA ALA A 71 -13.01 -7.38 8.94
C ALA A 71 -12.63 -8.85 8.78
N MET A 72 -11.69 -9.17 7.86
CA MET A 72 -11.35 -10.55 7.52
C MET A 72 -10.37 -11.23 8.47
N ARG A 73 -9.57 -10.49 9.28
CA ARG A 73 -8.49 -11.11 10.08
C ARG A 73 -8.19 -10.45 11.40
N ASP A 74 -7.55 -9.28 11.33
CA ASP A 74 -6.87 -8.70 12.48
C ASP A 74 -7.83 -7.97 13.42
N GLY A 75 -9.07 -7.72 13.00
CA GLY A 75 -10.03 -6.91 13.73
C GLY A 75 -9.52 -5.48 13.87
N LEU A 76 -9.60 -4.93 15.07
CA LEU A 76 -9.09 -3.60 15.39
C LEU A 76 -7.57 -3.63 15.60
N SER A 77 -6.88 -2.73 14.90
CA SER A 77 -5.46 -2.46 15.04
C SER A 77 -5.22 -0.97 15.16
N VAL A 78 -4.07 -0.60 15.70
CA VAL A 78 -3.63 0.79 15.85
C VAL A 78 -2.30 0.93 15.13
N ASN A 79 -2.19 1.92 14.24
CA ASN A 79 -0.95 2.23 13.57
C ASN A 79 -0.36 3.54 14.08
N HIS A 80 0.96 3.58 14.06
CA HIS A 80 1.72 4.79 14.30
C HIS A 80 2.93 4.83 13.35
N ALA A 81 3.37 6.03 12.98
CA ALA A 81 4.49 6.24 12.10
C ALA A 81 5.34 7.42 12.58
N HIS A 82 6.65 7.23 12.57
CA HIS A 82 7.64 8.25 12.83
C HIS A 82 8.43 8.53 11.55
N ILE A 83 8.46 9.78 11.11
CA ILE A 83 9.28 10.23 9.99
C ILE A 83 10.43 11.06 10.53
N PHE A 84 11.65 10.62 10.26
CA PHE A 84 12.89 11.29 10.61
C PHE A 84 13.49 11.90 9.35
N TYR A 85 13.59 13.23 9.31
CA TYR A 85 14.30 13.94 8.25
C TYR A 85 15.78 13.98 8.61
N MET A 86 16.60 13.18 7.91
CA MET A 86 18.04 13.09 8.15
C MET A 86 18.78 14.26 7.50
N THR A 87 18.40 14.59 6.27
CA THR A 87 18.87 15.75 5.49
C THR A 87 17.71 16.30 4.65
N ASP A 88 17.93 17.43 3.97
CA ASP A 88 16.90 18.05 3.12
C ASP A 88 16.38 17.12 2.00
N ASN A 89 17.19 16.16 1.58
CA ASN A 89 16.88 15.22 0.51
C ASN A 89 16.73 13.76 0.97
N TRP A 90 16.76 13.48 2.27
CA TRP A 90 16.67 12.12 2.80
C TRP A 90 15.82 12.05 4.06
N SER A 91 14.80 11.20 4.03
CA SER A 91 14.02 10.83 5.21
C SER A 91 14.00 9.33 5.43
N SER A 92 13.86 8.93 6.69
CA SER A 92 13.62 7.55 7.09
C SER A 92 12.34 7.48 7.91
N THR A 93 11.60 6.39 7.74
CA THR A 93 10.31 6.18 8.40
C THR A 93 10.34 4.89 9.20
N ILE A 94 9.80 4.93 10.42
CA ILE A 94 9.50 3.75 11.23
C ILE A 94 7.99 3.63 11.33
N LEU A 95 7.45 2.47 10.99
CA LEU A 95 6.02 2.17 11.00
C LEU A 95 5.72 1.09 12.02
N GLU A 96 4.75 1.34 12.89
CA GLU A 96 4.35 0.44 13.96
C GLU A 96 2.86 0.09 13.80
N LYS A 97 2.53 -1.20 13.92
CA LYS A 97 1.15 -1.69 13.95
C LYS A 97 0.96 -2.58 15.17
N ILE A 98 -0.02 -2.25 16.00
CA ILE A 98 -0.39 -3.01 17.21
C ILE A 98 -1.76 -3.64 16.98
N ASN A 99 -1.84 -4.97 17.10
CA ASN A 99 -3.13 -5.67 17.03
C ASN A 99 -3.82 -5.64 18.41
N VAL A 100 -4.95 -4.93 18.52
CA VAL A 100 -5.66 -4.73 19.80
C VAL A 100 -6.26 -6.04 20.30
N LYS A 101 -6.80 -6.88 19.41
CA LYS A 101 -7.38 -8.17 19.79
C LYS A 101 -6.33 -9.08 20.43
N LYS A 102 -5.13 -9.16 19.83
CA LYS A 102 -4.00 -9.93 20.37
C LYS A 102 -3.47 -9.34 21.67
N LEU A 103 -3.41 -8.02 21.78
CA LEU A 103 -3.02 -7.36 23.02
C LEU A 103 -3.96 -7.72 24.17
N VAL A 104 -5.27 -7.60 23.94
CA VAL A 104 -6.31 -7.91 24.93
C VAL A 104 -6.28 -9.39 25.32
N SER A 105 -6.05 -10.31 24.37
CA SER A 105 -5.96 -11.74 24.69
C SER A 105 -4.75 -12.03 25.58
N VAL A 106 -3.57 -11.46 25.27
CA VAL A 106 -2.36 -11.60 26.10
C VAL A 106 -2.57 -11.05 27.50
N VAL A 107 -3.19 -9.87 27.64
CA VAL A 107 -3.48 -9.27 28.95
C VAL A 107 -4.47 -10.11 29.74
N LYS A 108 -5.52 -10.64 29.10
CA LYS A 108 -6.54 -11.48 29.76
C LYS A 108 -5.95 -12.80 30.24
N GLU A 109 -5.12 -13.46 29.43
CA GLU A 109 -4.43 -14.69 29.80
C GLU A 109 -3.52 -14.49 31.01
N LYS A 110 -2.73 -13.40 31.01
CA LYS A 110 -1.86 -13.08 32.15
C LYS A 110 -2.64 -12.68 33.40
N LEU A 111 -3.80 -12.02 33.28
CA LEU A 111 -4.66 -11.69 34.42
C LEU A 111 -5.25 -12.96 35.07
N ALA A 112 -5.56 -13.98 34.26
CA ALA A 112 -6.05 -15.26 34.75
C ALA A 112 -4.97 -16.07 35.49
N ASN A 113 -3.70 -15.95 35.07
CA ASN A 113 -2.56 -16.70 35.62
C ASN A 113 -1.77 -15.95 36.72
N ARG A 114 -2.46 -15.10 37.50
CA ARG A 114 -1.89 -14.13 38.47
C ARG A 114 -1.04 -14.72 39.63
N GLN A 115 -0.76 -16.02 39.67
CA GLN A 115 -0.06 -16.69 40.76
C GLN A 115 1.48 -16.67 40.65
N GLU A 116 2.06 -16.32 39.50
CA GLU A 116 3.52 -16.29 39.31
C GLU A 116 4.05 -14.85 39.22
N GLU A 117 4.45 -14.27 40.36
CA GLU A 117 4.85 -12.86 40.47
C GLU A 117 6.25 -12.53 39.88
N ALA A 118 7.08 -13.52 39.54
CA ALA A 118 8.51 -13.29 39.28
C ALA A 118 8.94 -13.12 37.79
N SER A 119 8.06 -13.32 36.81
CA SER A 119 8.43 -13.30 35.37
C SER A 119 7.63 -12.33 34.49
N TRP A 120 6.73 -11.53 35.07
CA TRP A 120 5.73 -10.74 34.33
C TRP A 120 6.31 -9.85 33.21
N THR A 121 7.42 -9.16 33.46
CA THR A 121 8.02 -8.22 32.50
C THR A 121 8.74 -8.91 31.34
N LYS A 122 9.41 -10.05 31.60
CA LYS A 122 10.13 -10.82 30.56
C LYS A 122 9.15 -11.55 29.64
N ASP A 123 8.12 -12.15 30.22
CA ASP A 123 7.07 -12.81 29.45
C ASP A 123 6.23 -11.81 28.64
N LEU A 124 5.85 -10.68 29.23
CA LEU A 124 5.10 -9.65 28.52
C LEU A 124 5.89 -9.09 27.34
N LYS A 125 7.21 -8.92 27.46
CA LYS A 125 8.09 -8.53 26.35
C LYS A 125 8.08 -9.55 25.22
N ASN A 126 8.11 -10.83 25.55
CA ASN A 126 8.05 -11.92 24.56
C ASN A 126 6.70 -11.92 23.84
N HIS A 127 5.59 -11.72 24.55
CA HIS A 127 4.27 -11.64 23.92
C HIS A 127 4.01 -10.33 23.17
N LEU A 128 4.55 -9.20 23.63
CA LEU A 128 4.49 -7.91 22.91
C LEU A 128 5.10 -8.02 21.51
N HIS A 129 6.12 -8.86 21.37
CA HIS A 129 6.77 -9.14 20.09
C HIS A 129 5.83 -9.79 19.07
N ASP A 130 4.79 -10.51 19.50
CA ASP A 130 3.79 -11.16 18.64
C ASP A 130 2.61 -10.25 18.28
N VAL A 131 2.34 -9.30 19.16
CA VAL A 131 1.26 -8.29 19.07
C VAL A 131 1.63 -7.14 18.15
N MET A 132 2.93 -6.80 18.08
CA MET A 132 3.45 -5.65 17.35
C MET A 132 4.15 -6.07 16.05
N SER A 133 3.75 -5.47 14.94
CA SER A 133 4.47 -5.54 13.66
C SER A 133 5.19 -4.23 13.40
N LEU A 134 6.39 -4.32 12.84
CA LEU A 134 7.29 -3.20 12.56
C LEU A 134 7.60 -3.14 11.06
N GLY A 135 7.58 -1.95 10.50
CA GLY A 135 8.06 -1.63 9.17
C GLY A 135 9.08 -0.49 9.23
N VAL A 136 9.97 -0.45 8.25
CA VAL A 136 10.96 0.61 8.06
C VAL A 136 10.94 1.08 6.62
N GLY A 137 11.19 2.36 6.42
CA GLY A 137 11.25 2.95 5.09
C GLY A 137 12.32 4.02 4.99
N THR A 138 12.72 4.30 3.77
CA THR A 138 13.63 5.38 3.42
C THR A 138 13.18 6.00 2.11
N GLU A 139 13.20 7.32 2.07
CA GLU A 139 12.89 8.11 0.89
C GLU A 139 14.04 9.08 0.63
N ILE A 140 14.61 9.01 -0.57
CA ILE A 140 15.77 9.80 -1.00
C ILE A 140 15.38 10.55 -2.27
N LEU A 141 15.52 11.88 -2.23
CA LEU A 141 15.45 12.74 -3.41
C LEU A 141 16.84 12.79 -4.04
N ILE A 142 17.00 12.13 -5.19
CA ILE A 142 18.28 12.07 -5.92
C ILE A 142 18.48 13.40 -6.67
N THR A 143 17.43 13.87 -7.32
CA THR A 143 17.33 15.20 -7.92
C THR A 143 15.98 15.80 -7.54
N PRO A 144 15.72 17.11 -7.77
CA PRO A 144 14.41 17.69 -7.50
C PRO A 144 13.26 16.96 -8.21
N ASP A 145 13.55 16.34 -9.36
CA ASP A 145 12.57 15.61 -10.18
C ASP A 145 12.64 14.09 -9.98
N THR A 146 13.57 13.56 -9.16
CA THR A 146 13.79 12.11 -9.01
C THR A 146 13.72 11.69 -7.55
N THR A 147 12.80 10.78 -7.24
CA THR A 147 12.63 10.24 -5.89
C THR A 147 12.77 8.72 -5.87
N LEU A 148 13.51 8.20 -4.90
CA LEU A 148 13.63 6.78 -4.61
C LEU A 148 13.04 6.50 -3.23
N LEU A 149 12.06 5.61 -3.18
CA LEU A 149 11.43 5.12 -1.97
C LEU A 149 11.71 3.62 -1.82
N LEU A 150 12.11 3.21 -0.64
CA LEU A 150 12.25 1.81 -0.26
C LEU A 150 11.54 1.60 1.08
N GLU A 151 10.58 0.69 1.12
CA GLU A 151 9.80 0.33 2.31
C GLU A 151 9.89 -1.19 2.54
N LEU A 152 10.06 -1.58 3.79
CA LEU A 152 10.04 -2.95 4.27
C LEU A 152 9.00 -3.04 5.38
N PHE A 153 8.15 -4.06 5.32
CA PHE A 153 7.03 -4.27 6.21
C PHE A 153 7.14 -5.62 6.89
N ASP A 154 6.64 -5.69 8.12
CA ASP A 154 6.54 -6.91 8.92
C ASP A 154 7.86 -7.71 9.00
N ILE A 155 8.94 -6.99 9.34
CA ILE A 155 10.36 -7.43 9.36
C ILE A 155 10.57 -8.83 10.02
N LYS A 156 9.65 -9.24 10.88
CA LYS A 156 9.72 -10.47 11.67
C LYS A 156 8.99 -11.67 11.06
N LYS A 157 7.90 -11.45 10.32
CA LYS A 157 6.98 -12.54 9.88
C LYS A 157 7.06 -12.83 8.39
N GLY A 158 7.63 -11.93 7.60
CA GLY A 158 7.91 -12.14 6.19
C GLY A 158 8.46 -10.87 5.59
N ASN A 159 9.51 -10.98 4.78
CA ASN A 159 10.17 -9.85 4.13
C ASN A 159 9.25 -9.24 3.05
N ARG A 160 8.16 -8.58 3.45
CA ARG A 160 7.37 -7.78 2.52
C ARG A 160 8.10 -6.46 2.28
N GLY A 161 8.26 -6.08 1.03
CA GLY A 161 8.93 -4.87 0.65
C GLY A 161 8.38 -4.27 -0.62
N LYS A 162 8.65 -2.98 -0.76
CA LYS A 162 8.21 -2.14 -1.85
C LYS A 162 9.33 -1.18 -2.18
N ALA A 163 9.72 -1.11 -3.45
CA ALA A 163 10.62 -0.09 -3.95
C ALA A 163 9.90 0.70 -5.04
N ILE A 164 9.99 2.02 -4.99
CA ILE A 164 9.43 2.92 -6.00
C ILE A 164 10.52 3.90 -6.42
N PHE A 165 10.80 3.94 -7.71
CA PHE A 165 11.59 4.98 -8.34
C PHE A 165 10.65 5.83 -9.18
N HIS A 166 10.63 7.14 -8.94
CA HIS A 166 9.80 8.08 -9.66
C HIS A 166 10.67 9.19 -10.26
N HIS A 167 10.41 9.52 -11.51
CA HIS A 167 11.10 10.59 -12.22
C HIS A 167 10.09 11.44 -13.00
N GLU A 168 10.09 12.75 -12.71
CA GLU A 168 9.28 13.74 -13.40
C GLU A 168 10.05 14.30 -14.61
N LEU A 169 9.44 14.21 -15.79
CA LEU A 169 9.89 14.86 -17.02
C LEU A 169 8.92 16.00 -17.36
N PRO A 170 9.32 16.99 -18.19
CA PRO A 170 8.49 18.16 -18.49
C PRO A 170 7.06 17.86 -18.96
N HIS A 171 6.83 16.72 -19.61
CA HIS A 171 5.54 16.32 -20.15
C HIS A 171 5.12 14.90 -19.76
N HIS A 172 5.95 14.18 -18.99
CA HIS A 172 5.72 12.77 -18.67
C HIS A 172 6.20 12.45 -17.27
N ASN A 173 5.56 11.50 -16.60
CA ASN A 173 6.03 10.96 -15.34
C ASN A 173 6.35 9.49 -15.55
N ILE A 174 7.54 9.09 -15.13
CA ILE A 174 8.00 7.70 -15.18
C ILE A 174 8.03 7.16 -13.75
N THR A 175 7.40 6.01 -13.52
CA THR A 175 7.44 5.32 -12.23
C THR A 175 7.81 3.87 -12.43
N PHE A 176 8.90 3.43 -11.79
CA PHE A 176 9.21 2.01 -11.65
C PHE A 176 8.85 1.58 -10.23
N GLN A 177 8.12 0.48 -10.11
CA GLN A 177 7.74 -0.06 -8.82
C GLN A 177 8.01 -1.56 -8.78
N ALA A 178 8.66 -2.01 -7.71
CA ALA A 178 8.86 -3.40 -7.37
C ALA A 178 8.17 -3.70 -6.03
N SER A 179 7.51 -4.84 -5.93
CA SER A 179 6.83 -5.28 -4.69
C SER A 179 7.03 -6.77 -4.49
N TRP A 180 7.36 -7.18 -3.26
CA TRP A 180 7.66 -8.57 -2.92
C TRP A 180 7.23 -8.88 -1.47
N PRO A 181 6.34 -9.84 -1.22
CA PRO A 181 5.25 -10.17 -2.12
C PRO A 181 4.35 -8.94 -2.33
N GLY A 182 3.96 -8.70 -3.58
CA GLY A 182 2.96 -7.69 -3.93
C GLY A 182 1.55 -8.19 -3.61
N LEU A 183 0.76 -7.35 -2.94
CA LEU A 183 -0.62 -7.69 -2.56
C LEU A 183 -1.59 -7.28 -3.68
N PHE A 184 -2.41 -8.22 -4.13
CA PHE A 184 -3.47 -8.00 -5.11
C PHE A 184 -4.85 -8.30 -4.50
N VAL A 185 -5.90 -7.70 -5.05
CA VAL A 185 -7.30 -7.94 -4.68
C VAL A 185 -8.12 -8.22 -5.92
N ASP A 186 -8.91 -9.29 -5.89
CA ASP A 186 -9.81 -9.65 -6.99
C ASP A 186 -11.20 -9.04 -6.83
N LYS A 187 -12.06 -9.26 -7.83
CA LYS A 187 -13.46 -8.78 -7.81
C LYS A 187 -14.32 -9.37 -6.69
N LYS A 188 -13.93 -10.52 -6.11
CA LYS A 188 -14.64 -11.13 -4.99
C LYS A 188 -14.21 -10.52 -3.65
N GLY A 189 -13.13 -9.73 -3.64
CA GLY A 189 -12.52 -9.17 -2.44
C GLY A 189 -11.52 -10.12 -1.78
N THR A 190 -11.13 -11.19 -2.47
CA THR A 190 -10.06 -12.10 -2.02
C THR A 190 -8.71 -11.48 -2.35
N TYR A 191 -7.78 -11.61 -1.41
CA TYR A 191 -6.45 -11.04 -1.49
C TYR A 191 -5.44 -12.10 -1.91
N TRP A 192 -4.49 -11.71 -2.76
CA TRP A 192 -3.49 -12.60 -3.35
C TRP A 192 -2.09 -12.03 -3.18
N ASP A 193 -1.17 -12.85 -2.70
CA ASP A 193 0.25 -12.54 -2.61
C ASP A 193 0.99 -13.05 -3.84
N VAL A 194 1.49 -12.13 -4.65
CA VAL A 194 2.38 -12.45 -5.77
C VAL A 194 3.83 -12.31 -5.29
N PRO A 195 4.67 -13.35 -5.35
CA PRO A 195 6.01 -13.34 -4.77
C PRO A 195 6.90 -12.18 -5.23
N LEU A 196 6.84 -11.84 -6.52
CA LEU A 196 7.50 -10.66 -7.07
C LEU A 196 6.63 -10.03 -8.16
N SER A 197 6.35 -8.73 -8.01
CA SER A 197 5.69 -7.91 -9.02
C SER A 197 6.56 -6.71 -9.35
N LEU A 198 6.95 -6.60 -10.62
CA LEU A 198 7.67 -5.46 -11.18
C LEU A 198 6.74 -4.70 -12.09
N SER A 199 6.83 -3.37 -12.08
CA SER A 199 6.00 -2.51 -12.90
C SER A 199 6.77 -1.28 -13.37
N ALA A 200 6.56 -0.91 -14.61
CA ALA A 200 7.07 0.30 -15.24
C ALA A 200 5.89 1.07 -15.80
N ASP A 201 5.71 2.29 -15.32
CA ASP A 201 4.57 3.13 -15.59
C ASP A 201 5.01 4.45 -16.24
N LEU A 202 4.35 4.83 -17.33
CA LEU A 202 4.59 6.07 -18.07
C LEU A 202 3.27 6.80 -18.26
N ALA A 203 3.14 7.97 -17.61
CA ALA A 203 1.94 8.80 -17.69
C ALA A 203 2.25 10.15 -18.34
N SER A 204 1.44 10.58 -19.31
CA SER A 204 1.51 11.95 -19.83
C SER A 204 0.98 12.96 -18.82
N VAL A 205 1.62 14.11 -18.68
CA VAL A 205 1.14 15.23 -17.85
C VAL A 205 -0.03 15.92 -18.57
N GLY A 206 -1.18 16.02 -17.90
CA GLY A 206 -2.43 16.46 -18.53
C GLY A 206 -2.40 17.91 -19.04
N SER A 207 -2.67 18.10 -20.33
CA SER A 207 -2.85 19.42 -20.98
C SER A 207 -4.29 19.96 -20.82
N SER A 208 -4.49 21.27 -21.01
CA SER A 208 -5.84 21.89 -21.06
C SER A 208 -6.69 21.33 -22.20
N SER A 209 -6.06 21.05 -23.34
CA SER A 209 -6.57 20.40 -24.53
C SER A 209 -5.49 19.49 -25.15
N GLY A 210 -5.85 18.30 -25.62
CA GLY A 210 -4.93 17.40 -26.30
C GLY A 210 -5.16 15.93 -25.96
N LEU A 211 -4.27 15.10 -26.49
CA LEU A 211 -4.15 13.68 -26.15
C LEU A 211 -3.43 13.53 -24.81
N SER A 212 -3.90 12.62 -23.99
CA SER A 212 -3.21 12.14 -22.81
C SER A 212 -3.20 10.62 -22.89
N TYR A 213 -2.17 9.98 -22.35
CA TYR A 213 -2.04 8.53 -22.34
C TYR A 213 -1.29 8.04 -21.09
N HIS A 214 -1.48 6.76 -20.81
CA HIS A 214 -0.89 6.06 -19.67
C HIS A 214 -0.52 4.64 -20.11
N LEU A 215 0.75 4.25 -19.94
CA LEU A 215 1.28 2.95 -20.32
C LEU A 215 1.86 2.26 -19.09
N LEU A 216 1.38 1.07 -18.75
CA LEU A 216 1.88 0.25 -17.66
C LEU A 216 2.34 -1.08 -18.22
N LEU A 217 3.58 -1.41 -17.95
CA LEU A 217 4.13 -2.74 -18.15
C LEU A 217 4.31 -3.38 -16.78
N GLN A 218 3.71 -4.54 -16.55
CA GLN A 218 3.78 -5.28 -15.31
C GLN A 218 4.32 -6.69 -15.58
N GLN A 219 5.31 -7.11 -14.80
CA GLN A 219 5.86 -8.45 -14.83
C GLN A 219 5.67 -9.10 -13.46
N ASN A 220 4.96 -10.22 -13.44
CA ASN A 220 4.76 -11.02 -12.25
C ASN A 220 5.65 -12.27 -12.31
N SER A 221 6.17 -12.70 -11.17
CA SER A 221 7.00 -13.90 -11.04
C SER A 221 6.68 -14.65 -9.75
N GLY A 222 6.79 -15.98 -9.83
CA GLY A 222 6.44 -16.91 -8.75
C GLY A 222 4.95 -17.25 -8.71
N GLU A 223 4.62 -18.29 -7.96
CA GLU A 223 3.25 -18.78 -7.82
C GLU A 223 2.48 -17.90 -6.82
N PRO A 224 1.37 -17.26 -7.24
CA PRO A 224 0.54 -16.48 -6.33
C PRO A 224 -0.09 -17.36 -5.26
N LYS A 225 -0.19 -16.84 -4.03
CA LYS A 225 -0.83 -17.53 -2.91
C LYS A 225 -1.99 -16.72 -2.39
N CYS A 226 -3.09 -17.37 -1.98
CA CYS A 226 -4.14 -16.66 -1.28
C CYS A 226 -3.56 -16.03 0.00
N PHE A 227 -3.77 -14.73 0.18
CA PHE A 227 -3.24 -14.02 1.33
C PHE A 227 -3.94 -14.56 2.57
N GLY A 228 -3.18 -15.32 3.38
CA GLY A 228 -3.49 -15.96 4.67
C GLY A 228 -4.80 -16.73 4.80
N GLY A 229 -5.00 -17.65 3.85
CA GLY A 229 -5.92 -18.76 3.94
C GLY A 229 -5.55 -19.82 2.89
N ASP A 230 -6.08 -21.03 3.07
CA ASP A 230 -5.97 -22.17 2.16
C ASP A 230 -7.22 -22.21 1.25
N GLU A 231 -7.61 -21.05 0.68
CA GLU A 231 -8.77 -21.00 -0.20
C GLU A 231 -8.49 -21.77 -1.49
N THR A 232 -9.41 -22.67 -1.84
CA THR A 232 -9.41 -23.51 -3.05
C THR A 232 -9.88 -22.75 -4.29
N ASP A 233 -9.96 -21.42 -4.22
CA ASP A 233 -10.37 -20.61 -5.36
C ASP A 233 -9.24 -20.61 -6.41
N ASP A 234 -9.60 -20.78 -7.68
CA ASP A 234 -8.63 -20.78 -8.76
C ASP A 234 -7.91 -19.43 -8.82
N VAL A 235 -6.58 -19.47 -8.80
CA VAL A 235 -5.73 -18.28 -8.91
C VAL A 235 -6.13 -17.50 -10.17
N PRO A 236 -6.42 -16.19 -10.07
CA PRO A 236 -6.73 -15.39 -11.24
C PRO A 236 -5.60 -15.48 -12.27
N THR A 237 -5.95 -15.85 -13.52
CA THR A 237 -4.96 -16.11 -14.57
C THR A 237 -4.04 -14.92 -14.83
N ALA A 238 -4.52 -13.70 -14.60
CA ALA A 238 -3.76 -12.46 -14.70
C ALA A 238 -2.64 -12.29 -13.66
N LEU A 239 -2.68 -13.04 -12.55
CA LEU A 239 -1.66 -13.00 -11.50
C LEU A 239 -0.55 -14.03 -11.72
N LEU A 240 -0.76 -15.01 -12.60
CA LEU A 240 0.24 -16.03 -12.91
C LEU A 240 1.53 -15.38 -13.47
N PRO A 241 2.68 -16.06 -13.37
CA PRO A 241 3.94 -15.57 -13.92
C PRO A 241 3.81 -15.17 -15.38
N GLY A 242 4.19 -13.93 -15.70
CA GLY A 242 4.01 -13.40 -17.03
C GLY A 242 4.19 -11.90 -17.14
N LEU A 243 4.05 -11.41 -18.37
CA LEU A 243 4.11 -10.01 -18.73
C LEU A 243 2.72 -9.52 -19.11
N CYS A 244 2.25 -8.48 -18.44
CA CYS A 244 1.00 -7.79 -18.73
C CYS A 244 1.32 -6.36 -19.17
N ALA A 245 0.73 -5.93 -20.28
CA ALA A 245 0.82 -4.55 -20.74
C ALA A 245 -0.58 -3.93 -20.73
N LYS A 246 -0.70 -2.71 -20.21
CA LYS A 246 -1.93 -1.93 -20.17
C LYS A 246 -1.69 -0.55 -20.76
N VAL A 247 -2.68 -0.08 -21.50
CA VAL A 247 -2.67 1.22 -22.17
C VAL A 247 -4.01 1.89 -21.96
N ALA A 248 -3.98 3.14 -21.49
CA ALA A 248 -5.14 4.01 -21.44
C ALA A 248 -4.87 5.29 -22.21
N ILE A 249 -5.84 5.73 -23.02
CA ILE A 249 -5.73 6.93 -23.87
C ILE A 249 -6.99 7.77 -23.67
N SER A 250 -6.83 9.08 -23.55
CA SER A 250 -7.93 10.05 -23.43
C SER A 250 -7.62 11.25 -24.29
N MET A 251 -8.64 11.77 -24.97
CA MET A 251 -8.52 12.97 -25.77
C MET A 251 -9.48 14.02 -25.21
N LYS A 252 -8.95 15.21 -24.92
CA LYS A 252 -9.73 16.32 -24.39
C LYS A 252 -9.68 17.50 -25.34
N LYS A 253 -10.86 18.07 -25.64
CA LYS A 253 -11.00 19.34 -26.34
C LYS A 253 -11.61 20.36 -25.39
N SER A 254 -10.91 21.46 -25.10
CA SER A 254 -11.52 22.62 -24.45
C SER A 254 -12.17 23.48 -25.53
N ILE A 255 -13.43 23.84 -25.32
CA ILE A 255 -14.13 24.80 -26.16
C ILE A 255 -14.44 25.97 -25.24
N ASP A 256 -13.77 27.09 -25.47
CA ASP A 256 -14.08 28.34 -24.79
C ASP A 256 -15.09 29.08 -25.68
N ALA A 257 -16.29 29.32 -25.15
CA ALA A 257 -17.30 30.15 -25.80
C ALA A 257 -17.24 31.54 -25.14
N TRP A 258 -16.92 32.56 -25.94
CA TRP A 258 -16.95 33.97 -25.54
C TRP A 258 -18.32 34.59 -25.85
#